data_AF-A0A4R3UMH6-F1
#
_entry.id   AF-A0A4R3UMH6-F1
#
_cell.length_a   1.000
_cell.length_b   1.000
_cell.length_c   1.000
_cell.angle_alpha   90.00
_cell.angle_beta   90.00
_cell.angle_gamma   90.00
#
_symmetry.space_group_name_H-M   'P 1'
#
loop_
_entity.id
_entity.type
_entity.pdbx_description
1 polymer ?
#
loop_
_entity_poly.entity_id
_entity_poly.type
_entity_poly.pdbx_seq_one_letter_code
_entity_poly.pdbx_strand_id
1 'polypeptide(L)' 'MEYAARMLIVERLPGVSPDVIEAQLAHGKSGPLGMAYDRAEFMEQRRQMMVLWAEYLDQLKAGAKVIDFRAA' A
#
# COMPACT_ATOMS: atom_id res chain seq x y z
N MET A 1 0.13 8.04 -14.74
CA MET A 1 0.10 6.63 -14.27
C MET A 1 0.21 6.55 -12.76
N GLU A 2 1.06 7.37 -12.12
CA GLU A 2 1.30 7.43 -10.66
C GLU A 2 0.03 7.60 -9.80
N TYR A 3 -0.87 8.52 -10.18
CA TYR A 3 -2.13 8.73 -9.47
C TYR A 3 -3.05 7.50 -9.43
N ALA A 4 -2.95 6.59 -10.41
CA ALA A 4 -3.77 5.38 -10.42
C ALA A 4 -3.34 4.40 -9.31
N ALA A 5 -2.02 4.23 -9.10
CA ALA A 5 -1.49 3.39 -8.03
C ALA A 5 -1.89 3.93 -6.65
N ARG A 6 -1.73 5.24 -6.44
CA ARG A 6 -2.16 5.92 -5.21
C ARG A 6 -3.63 5.68 -4.91
N MET A 7 -4.51 5.97 -5.88
CA MET A 7 -5.96 5.84 -5.68
C MET A 7 -6.37 4.39 -5.39
N LEU A 8 -5.79 3.44 -6.11
CA LEU A 8 -6.09 2.03 -5.93
C LEU A 8 -5.63 1.52 -4.55
N ILE A 9 -4.45 1.94 -4.08
CA ILE A 9 -3.96 1.58 -2.75
C ILE A 9 -4.87 2.16 -1.66
N VAL A 10 -5.29 3.43 -1.77
CA VAL A 10 -6.22 4.05 -0.81
C VAL A 10 -7.56 3.32 -0.77
N GLU A 11 -8.10 2.95 -1.92
CA GLU A 11 -9.40 2.28 -2.02
C GLU A 11 -9.34 0.83 -1.49
N ARG A 12 -8.24 0.11 -1.76
CA ARG A 12 -8.14 -1.34 -1.51
C ARG A 12 -7.45 -1.69 -0.20
N LEU A 13 -6.61 -0.82 0.34
CA LEU A 13 -5.89 -1.03 1.60
C LEU A 13 -6.37 0.00 2.66
N PRO A 14 -7.59 -0.14 3.19
CA PRO A 14 -8.09 0.76 4.22
C PRO A 14 -7.22 0.70 5.47
N GLY A 15 -6.96 1.85 6.09
CA GLY A 15 -6.14 1.97 7.30
C GLY A 15 -4.66 2.29 7.05
N VAL A 16 -4.21 2.32 5.79
CA VAL A 16 -2.90 2.86 5.44
C VAL A 16 -2.99 4.39 5.35
N SER A 17 -2.15 5.10 6.11
CA SER A 17 -2.12 6.57 6.07
C SER A 17 -1.69 7.07 4.68
N PRO A 18 -2.33 8.13 4.14
CA PRO A 18 -1.91 8.75 2.89
C PRO A 18 -0.42 9.12 2.88
N ASP A 19 0.12 9.64 3.99
CA ASP A 19 1.52 10.04 4.08
C ASP A 19 2.49 8.86 3.89
N VAL A 20 2.09 7.66 4.32
CA VAL A 20 2.86 6.42 4.10
C VAL A 20 2.84 6.03 2.62
N ILE A 21 1.70 6.23 1.95
CA ILE A 21 1.54 5.96 0.51
C ILE A 21 2.39 6.94 -0.30
N GLU A 22 2.33 8.24 0.00
CA GLU A 22 3.15 9.26 -0.67
C GLU A 22 4.65 8.97 -0.49
N ALA A 23 5.05 8.62 0.74
CA ALA A 23 6.43 8.27 1.05
C ALA A 23 6.89 6.99 0.31
N GLN A 24 6.01 6.00 0.12
CA GLN A 24 6.35 4.80 -0.66
C GLN A 24 6.45 5.09 -2.16
N LEU A 25 5.57 5.95 -2.68
CA LEU A 25 5.60 6.38 -4.08
C LEU A 25 6.77 7.34 -4.37
N ALA A 26 7.59 7.65 -3.36
CA ALA A 26 8.71 8.58 -3.44
C ALA A 26 8.28 9.97 -3.96
N HIS A 27 7.03 10.35 -3.69
CA HIS A 27 6.58 11.70 -3.96
C HIS A 27 7.32 12.65 -3.01
N GLY A 28 8.08 13.59 -3.58
CA GLY A 28 8.93 14.48 -2.79
C GLY A 28 8.12 15.40 -1.89
N LYS A 29 8.52 15.53 -0.62
CA LYS A 29 8.00 16.58 0.26
C LYS A 29 8.65 17.92 -0.10
N SER A 30 7.84 18.97 -0.15
CA SER A 30 8.32 20.33 -0.44
C SER A 30 9.28 20.84 0.64
N GLY A 31 10.48 21.27 0.25
CA GLY A 31 11.42 22.03 1.08
C GLY A 31 12.74 21.32 1.42
N PRO A 32 13.82 22.09 1.71
CA PRO A 32 15.18 21.55 1.89
C PRO A 32 15.38 20.66 3.13
N LEU A 33 14.48 20.75 4.13
CA LEU A 33 14.50 19.92 5.34
C LEU A 33 13.70 18.62 5.18
N GLY A 34 12.74 18.54 4.25
CA GLY A 34 11.91 17.35 4.02
C GLY A 34 12.71 16.17 3.46
N MET A 35 13.57 16.45 2.47
CA MET A 35 14.37 15.43 1.77
C MET A 35 15.35 14.66 2.67
N ALA A 36 15.85 15.26 3.76
CA ALA A 36 16.82 14.63 4.65
C ALA A 36 16.16 13.63 5.63
N TYR A 37 14.95 13.93 6.09
CA TYR A 37 14.18 13.08 7.00
C TYR A 37 13.29 12.06 6.26
N ASP A 38 13.02 12.26 4.96
CA ASP A 38 12.14 11.40 4.14
C ASP A 38 12.61 9.94 3.99
N ARG A 39 13.92 9.68 3.97
CA ARG A 39 14.42 8.33 3.65
C ARG A 39 14.05 7.26 4.67
N ALA A 40 14.04 7.63 5.95
CA ALA A 40 13.72 6.70 7.05
C ALA A 40 12.28 6.84 7.58
N GLU A 41 11.51 7.81 7.07
CA GLU A 41 10.15 8.04 7.55
C GLU A 41 9.25 6.86 7.19
N PHE A 42 8.45 6.44 8.16
CA PHE A 42 7.46 5.37 8.00
C PHE A 42 8.01 4.02 7.53
N MET A 43 9.31 3.71 7.69
CA MET A 43 9.91 2.48 7.15
C MET A 43 9.12 1.21 7.48
N GLU A 44 8.68 1.06 8.72
CA GLU A 44 7.92 -0.11 9.15
C GLU A 44 6.50 -0.12 8.55
N GLN A 45 5.82 1.03 8.51
CA GLN A 45 4.50 1.16 7.90
C GLN A 45 4.56 0.95 6.38
N ARG A 46 5.61 1.44 5.71
CA ARG A 46 5.87 1.23 4.28
C ARG A 46 6.07 -0.25 3.99
N ARG A 47 6.85 -0.95 4.82
CA ARG A 47 7.03 -2.41 4.73
C ARG A 47 5.70 -3.14 4.87
N GLN A 48 4.92 -2.80 5.89
CA GLN A 48 3.59 -3.40 6.13
C GLN A 48 2.65 -3.14 4.96
N MET A 49 2.61 -1.91 4.43
CA MET A 49 1.80 -1.56 3.26
C MET A 49 2.20 -2.39 2.04
N MET A 50 3.48 -2.58 1.78
CA MET A 50 3.95 -3.40 0.65
C MET A 50 3.62 -4.88 0.80
N VAL A 51 3.56 -5.40 2.04
CA VAL A 51 3.09 -6.76 2.31
C VAL A 51 1.59 -6.87 2.00
N LEU A 52 0.77 -5.95 2.52
CA LEU A 52 -0.67 -5.92 2.23
C LEU A 52 -0.96 -5.77 0.73
N TRP A 53 -0.15 -4.96 0.04
CA TRP A 53 -0.23 -4.81 -1.41
C TRP A 53 0.07 -6.12 -2.15
N ALA A 54 1.12 -6.84 -1.74
CA ALA A 54 1.44 -8.15 -2.30
C ALA A 54 0.30 -9.17 -2.06
N GLU A 55 -0.24 -9.22 -0.84
CA GLU A 55 -1.39 -10.08 -0.51
C GLU A 55 -2.62 -9.77 -1.37
N TYR A 56 -2.90 -8.49 -1.61
CA TYR A 56 -3.99 -8.07 -2.50
C TYR A 56 -3.76 -8.54 -3.94
N LEU A 57 -2.54 -8.37 -4.48
CA LEU A 57 -2.20 -8.83 -5.83
C LEU A 57 -2.28 -10.36 -5.95
N ASP A 58 -1.84 -11.09 -4.91
CA ASP A 58 -1.93 -12.55 -4.87
C ASP A 58 -3.39 -13.02 -4.86
N GLN A 59 -4.27 -12.33 -4.13
CA GLN A 59 -5.71 -12.61 -4.15
C GLN A 59 -6.30 -12.38 -5.55
N LEU A 60 -5.96 -11.27 -6.21
CA LEU A 60 -6.42 -11.00 -7.57
C LEU A 60 -5.95 -12.07 -8.56
N LYS A 61 -4.71 -12.53 -8.42
CA LYS A 61 -4.13 -13.59 -9.26
C LYS A 61 -4.77 -14.96 -9.00
N ALA A 62 -5.07 -15.28 -7.75
CA ALA A 62 -5.73 -16.53 -7.37
C ALA A 62 -7.19 -16.58 -7.85
N GLY A 63 -7.83 -15.43 -8.06
CA GLY A 63 -9.22 -15.33 -8.46
C GLY A 63 -10.17 -15.43 -7.27
N ALA A 64 -11.34 -16.07 -7.46
CA ALA A 64 -12.33 -16.18 -6.40
C ALA A 64 -11.86 -17.11 -5.26
N LYS A 65 -12.03 -16.66 -4.01
CA LYS A 65 -11.82 -17.52 -2.83
C LYS A 65 -12.92 -18.59 -2.78
N VAL A 66 -12.56 -19.84 -3.02
CA VAL A 66 -13.47 -20.99 -2.88
C VAL A 66 -13.76 -21.19 -1.39
N ILE A 67 -15.03 -21.16 -1.01
CA ILE A 67 -15.50 -21.42 0.35
C ILE A 67 -16.23 -22.76 0.33
N ASP A 68 -15.64 -23.78 0.95
CA ASP A 68 -16.27 -25.09 1.07
C ASP A 68 -17.42 -25.02 2.08
N PHE A 69 -18.63 -25.24 1.61
CA PHE A 69 -19.77 -25.51 2.49
C PHE A 69 -19.77 -27.00 2.84
N ARG A 70 -19.73 -27.33 4.13
CA ARG A 70 -19.89 -28.71 4.58
C ARG A 70 -21.29 -29.20 4.16
N ALA A 71 -21.33 -30.32 3.44
CA ALA A 71 -22.58 -31.05 3.23
C ALA A 71 -23.12 -31.52 4.59
N ALA A 72 -24.41 -31.29 4.81
CA ALA A 72 -25.15 -31.73 6.00
C ALA A 72 -25.32 -33.25 6.02
#